data_AF-M8BBB5-F1
#
_entry.id   AF-M8BBB5-F1
#
_cell.length_a   1.000
_cell.length_b   1.000
_cell.length_c   1.000
_cell.angle_alpha   90.00
_cell.angle_beta   90.00
_cell.angle_gamma   90.00
#
_symmetry.space_group_name_H-M   'P 1'
#
loop_
_entity.id
_entity.type
_entity.pdbx_description
1 polymer ?
#
loop_
_entity_poly.entity_id
_entity_poly.type
_entity_poly.pdbx_seq_one_letter_code
_entity_poly.pdbx_strand_id
1 'polypeptide(L)'
;MGPMLQQALNFSSSHVARYLTGAKPTYPNAVAAYTNVRDVARAHVLVYEHPDARGRYLCISAVLHRAHFLQLLGDLFPQYHIIAKVV
;
A
#
# COMPACT_ATOMS: atom_id res chain seq x y z
N MET A 1 -2.72 -2.70 -1.36
CA MET A 1 -1.92 -2.90 -2.57
C MET A 1 -2.08 -4.33 -3.06
N GLY A 2 -2.39 -4.52 -4.34
CA GLY A 2 -2.54 -5.84 -4.96
C GLY A 2 -2.82 -5.66 -6.46
N PRO A 3 -3.08 -6.75 -7.19
CA PRO A 3 -3.30 -6.67 -8.63
C PRO A 3 -4.50 -5.77 -8.95
N MET A 4 -4.35 -4.93 -9.97
CA MET A 4 -5.42 -4.06 -10.45
C MET A 4 -6.24 -4.76 -11.53
N LEU A 5 -7.56 -4.67 -11.41
CA LEU A 5 -8.50 -5.18 -12.42
C LEU A 5 -8.92 -4.10 -13.43
N GLN A 6 -8.50 -2.86 -13.22
CA GLN A 6 -8.79 -1.71 -14.08
C GLN A 6 -7.48 -1.11 -14.62
N GLN A 7 -7.57 -0.35 -15.72
CA GLN A 7 -6.40 0.32 -16.30
C GLN A 7 -5.93 1.54 -15.49
N ALA A 8 -6.86 2.27 -14.88
CA ALA A 8 -6.53 3.49 -14.13
C ALA A 8 -5.95 3.17 -12.75
N LEU A 9 -4.84 3.81 -12.38
CA LEU A 9 -4.24 3.66 -11.05
C LEU A 9 -5.15 4.30 -9.98
N ASN A 10 -5.47 3.55 -8.92
CA ASN A 10 -6.04 4.13 -7.71
C ASN A 10 -4.98 4.94 -6.94
N PHE A 11 -5.40 5.71 -5.94
CA PHE A 11 -4.50 6.54 -5.14
C PHE A 11 -3.32 5.76 -4.55
N SER A 12 -3.59 4.61 -3.91
CA SER A 12 -2.54 3.81 -3.27
C SER A 12 -1.50 3.26 -4.26
N SER A 13 -1.95 2.86 -5.46
CA SER A 13 -1.08 2.29 -6.49
C SER A 13 -0.31 3.38 -7.24
N SER A 14 -0.96 4.52 -7.52
CA SER A 14 -0.32 5.73 -8.04
C SER A 14 0.79 6.21 -7.12
N HIS A 15 0.54 6.18 -5.81
CA HIS A 15 1.52 6.56 -4.82
C HIS A 15 2.79 5.70 -4.84
N VAL A 16 2.67 4.39 -5.07
CA VAL A 16 3.82 3.50 -5.27
C VAL A 16 4.52 3.76 -6.60
N ALA A 17 3.75 3.86 -7.68
CA ALA A 17 4.27 4.14 -9.01
C ALA A 17 5.10 5.43 -9.04
N ARG A 18 4.67 6.48 -8.35
CA ARG A 18 5.40 7.76 -8.28
C ARG A 18 6.78 7.66 -7.63
N TYR A 19 6.98 6.73 -6.69
CA TYR A 19 8.31 6.48 -6.14
C TYR A 19 9.19 5.68 -7.09
N LEU A 20 8.62 4.64 -7.72
CA LEU A 20 9.34 3.83 -8.70
C LEU A 20 9.78 4.66 -9.92
N THR A 21 8.95 5.59 -10.39
CA THR A 21 9.27 6.44 -11.55
C THR A 21 10.09 7.69 -11.20
N GLY A 22 10.42 7.90 -9.91
CA GLY A 22 11.12 9.10 -9.46
C GLY A 22 10.28 10.40 -9.49
N ALA A 23 9.01 10.35 -9.91
CA ALA A 23 8.08 11.48 -9.88
C ALA A 23 7.77 12.01 -8.45
N LYS A 24 8.24 11.28 -7.43
CA LYS A 24 8.24 11.70 -6.04
C LYS A 24 9.65 11.48 -5.46
N PRO A 25 10.53 12.50 -5.52
CA PRO A 25 11.94 12.37 -5.12
C PRO A 25 12.14 12.42 -3.60
N THR A 26 11.09 12.77 -2.86
CA THR A 26 11.15 12.97 -1.41
C THR A 26 10.04 12.20 -0.69
N TYR A 27 10.28 11.94 0.59
CA TYR A 27 9.27 11.30 1.43
C TYR A 27 9.20 11.94 2.82
N PRO A 28 8.00 12.04 3.41
CA PRO A 28 7.83 12.58 4.74
C PRO A 28 8.31 11.56 5.80
N ASN A 29 8.77 12.07 6.93
CA ASN A 29 8.95 11.28 8.16
C ASN A 29 7.59 10.88 8.75
N ALA A 30 6.95 9.90 8.13
CA ALA A 30 5.61 9.45 8.49
C ALA A 30 5.43 7.96 8.23
N VAL A 31 4.44 7.38 8.92
CA VAL A 31 4.00 6.00 8.75
C VAL A 31 2.72 5.94 7.91
N ALA A 32 2.51 4.82 7.22
CA ALA A 32 1.25 4.51 6.56
C ALA A 32 0.84 3.06 6.84
N ALA A 33 -0.47 2.83 6.93
CA ALA A 33 -1.05 1.50 7.01
C ALA A 33 -1.19 0.90 5.60
N TYR A 34 -0.88 -0.39 5.48
CA TYR A 34 -0.92 -1.15 4.25
C TYR A 34 -1.72 -2.44 4.47
N THR A 35 -2.46 -2.84 3.43
CA THR A 35 -3.22 -4.09 3.40
C THR A 35 -3.34 -4.58 1.96
N ASN A 36 -3.47 -5.88 1.72
CA ASN A 36 -3.67 -6.40 0.36
C ASN A 36 -5.12 -6.18 -0.07
N VAL A 37 -5.36 -5.81 -1.34
CA VAL A 37 -6.74 -5.61 -1.85
C VAL A 37 -7.58 -6.90 -1.76
N ARG A 38 -6.95 -8.07 -1.90
CA ARG A 38 -7.60 -9.37 -1.77
C ARG A 38 -8.03 -9.65 -0.33
N ASP A 39 -7.25 -9.18 0.65
CA ASP A 39 -7.61 -9.33 2.06
C ASP A 39 -8.79 -8.44 2.41
N VAL A 40 -8.86 -7.23 1.85
CA VAL A 40 -10.05 -6.36 1.99
C VAL A 40 -11.28 -7.05 1.43
N ALA A 41 -11.21 -7.59 0.21
CA ALA A 41 -12.35 -8.28 -0.40
C ALA A 41 -12.82 -9.48 0.44
N ARG A 42 -11.87 -10.31 0.90
CA ARG A 42 -12.16 -11.45 1.77
C ARG A 42 -12.76 -11.04 3.11
N ALA A 43 -12.25 -9.97 3.71
CA ALA A 43 -12.77 -9.46 4.97
C ALA A 43 -14.23 -8.99 4.84
N HIS A 44 -14.60 -8.36 3.72
CA HIS A 44 -16.00 -7.97 3.48
C HIS A 44 -16.90 -9.18 3.34
N VAL A 45 -16.49 -10.20 2.57
CA VAL A 45 -17.27 -11.46 2.43
C VAL A 45 -17.44 -12.12 3.78
N LEU A 46 -16.37 -12.25 4.56
CA LEU A 46 -16.40 -12.90 5.88
C LEU A 46 -17.35 -12.20 6.86
N VAL A 47 -17.31 -10.86 6.90
CA VAL A 47 -18.21 -10.08 7.77
C VAL A 47 -19.67 -10.17 7.30
N TYR A 48 -19.91 -10.25 6.00
CA TYR A 48 -21.24 -10.40 5.45
C TYR A 48 -21.84 -11.79 5.74
N GLU A 49 -21.05 -12.85 5.62
CA GLU A 49 -21.50 -14.24 5.78
C GLU A 49 -21.69 -14.64 7.24
N HIS A 50 -21.14 -13.90 8.21
CA HIS A 50 -21.20 -14.26 9.62
C HIS A 50 -22.29 -13.45 10.36
N PRO A 51 -23.42 -14.07 10.78
CA PRO A 51 -24.56 -13.34 11.33
C PRO A 51 -24.29 -12.57 12.63
N ASP A 52 -23.27 -12.98 13.39
CA ASP A 52 -22.89 -12.35 14.66
C ASP A 52 -21.93 -11.17 14.48
N ALA A 53 -21.47 -10.90 13.25
CA ALA A 53 -20.55 -9.81 12.98
C ALA A 53 -21.23 -8.45 13.22
N ARG A 54 -20.59 -7.59 14.00
CA ARG A 54 -21.15 -6.30 14.44
C ARG A 54 -20.07 -5.26 14.71
N GLY A 55 -20.40 -4.00 14.44
CA GLY A 55 -19.49 -2.88 14.66
C GLY A 55 -18.51 -2.66 13.50
N ARG A 56 -17.27 -2.27 13.83
CA ARG A 56 -16.24 -1.87 12.86
C ARG A 56 -15.03 -2.79 12.93
N TYR A 57 -14.50 -3.18 11.77
CA TYR A 57 -13.34 -4.05 11.66
C TYR A 57 -12.18 -3.30 11.01
N LEU A 58 -11.04 -3.20 11.71
CA LEU A 58 -9.80 -2.69 11.13
C LEU A 58 -9.18 -3.77 10.24
N CYS A 59 -8.94 -3.46 8.97
CA CYS A 59 -8.31 -4.36 8.01
C CYS A 59 -6.93 -3.81 7.61
N ILE A 60 -5.95 -3.96 8.51
CA ILE A 60 -4.57 -3.48 8.33
C ILE A 60 -3.63 -4.67 8.50
N SER A 61 -2.75 -4.91 7.52
CA SER A 61 -1.74 -5.96 7.58
C SER A 61 -0.44 -5.48 8.21
N ALA A 62 0.01 -4.27 7.85
CA ALA A 62 1.24 -3.70 8.40
C ALA A 62 1.18 -2.17 8.43
N VAL A 63 1.89 -1.56 9.37
CA VAL A 63 2.15 -0.12 9.42
C VAL A 63 3.64 0.07 9.20
N LEU A 64 4.01 0.80 8.15
CA LEU A 64 5.42 0.96 7.75
C LEU A 64 5.81 2.43 7.78
N HIS A 65 6.97 2.72 8.38
CA HIS A 65 7.66 3.99 8.16
C HIS A 65 8.08 4.10 6.70
N ARG A 66 8.06 5.33 6.17
CA ARG A 66 8.24 5.52 4.74
C ARG A 66 9.65 5.18 4.23
N ALA A 67 10.67 5.33 5.06
CA ALA A 67 12.02 4.87 4.72
C ALA A 67 12.06 3.35 4.46
N HIS A 68 11.46 2.57 5.37
CA HIS A 68 11.40 1.11 5.23
C HIS A 68 10.57 0.69 4.00
N PHE A 69 9.47 1.40 3.74
CA PHE A 69 8.69 1.15 2.52
C PHE A 69 9.50 1.37 1.23
N LEU A 70 10.31 2.43 1.16
CA LEU A 70 11.14 2.70 -0.02
C LEU A 70 12.29 1.70 -0.15
N GLN A 71 12.88 1.26 0.97
CA GLN A 71 13.88 0.20 0.97
C GLN A 71 13.31 -1.09 0.36
N LEU A 72 12.12 -1.52 0.81
CA LEU A 72 11.46 -2.70 0.24
C LEU A 72 11.20 -2.57 -1.26
N LEU A 73 10.80 -1.39 -1.73
CA LEU A 73 10.63 -1.16 -3.17
C LEU A 73 11.95 -1.25 -3.94
N GLY A 74 13.05 -0.75 -3.36
CA GLY A 74 14.38 -0.80 -3.97
C GLY A 74 14.89 -2.24 -4.08
N ASP A 75 14.68 -3.03 -3.02
CA ASP A 75 15.08 -4.44 -2.98
C ASP A 75 14.26 -5.29 -3.98
N LEU A 76 12.96 -5.01 -4.12
CA LEU A 76 12.06 -5.75 -5.02
C LEU A 76 12.20 -5.34 -6.49
N PHE A 77 12.57 -4.10 -6.77
CA PHE A 77 12.60 -3.54 -8.12
C PHE A 77 13.90 -2.78 -8.40
N PRO A 78 15.07 -3.46 -8.40
CA PRO A 78 16.38 -2.83 -8.53
C PRO A 78 16.59 -2.09 -9.87
N GLN A 79 15.77 -2.37 -10.88
CA GLN A 79 15.79 -1.69 -12.17
C GLN A 79 15.24 -0.25 -12.13
N TYR A 80 14.54 0.15 -11.05
CA TYR A 80 14.02 1.50 -10.89
C TYR A 80 14.93 2.33 -9.99
N HIS A 81 15.23 3.55 -10.43
CA HIS A 81 16.04 4.48 -9.64
C HIS A 81 15.19 5.20 -8.61
N ILE A 82 14.98 4.57 -7.45
CA ILE A 82 14.19 5.13 -6.35
C ILE A 82 15.04 6.15 -5.59
N ILE A 83 14.69 7.44 -5.71
CA ILE A 83 15.33 8.53 -4.97
C ILE A 83 14.64 8.69 -3.61
N ALA A 84 15.40 8.64 -2.52
CA ALA A 84 14.89 8.66 -1.16
C ALA A 84 15.51 9.81 -0.35
N LYS A 85 15.03 11.04 -0.55
CA LYS A 85 15.38 12.20 0.29
C LYS A 85 14.29 12.46 1.34
N VAL A 86 14.66 12.58 2.60
CA VAL A 86 13.72 12.95 3.67
C VAL A 86 13.35 14.43 3.52
N VAL A 87 12.07 14.76 3.71
CA VAL A 87 11.55 16.13 3.84
C VAL A 87 10.81 16.26 5.17
#